data_AF-A0AAW6H790-F1
#
_entry.id   AF-A0AAW6H790-F1
#
_cell.length_a   1.000
_cell.length_b   1.000
_cell.length_c   1.000
_cell.angle_alpha   90.00
_cell.angle_beta   90.00
_cell.angle_gamma   90.00
#
_symmetry.space_group_name_H-M   'P 1'
#
loop_
_entity.id
_entity.type
_entity.pdbx_description
1 polymer ?
#
loop_
_entity_poly.entity_id
_entity_poly.type
_entity_poly.pdbx_seq_one_letter_code
_entity_poly.pdbx_strand_id
1 'polypeptide(L)' 'ERALSKLEREKNIVNMYNEGHSIDDIFAISGFTSRSSVFRILNKHGVTLNRGPHSGPLKKRNKE' A
#
# COMPACT_ATOMS: atom_id res chain seq x y z
N GLU A 1 23.51 3.50 2.15
CA GLU A 1 22.96 2.32 1.45
C GLU A 1 21.63 2.64 0.78
N ARG A 2 21.38 1.90 -0.30
CA ARG A 2 20.39 2.10 -1.37
C ARG A 2 19.04 2.63 -0.91
N ALA A 3 18.82 3.93 -1.15
CA ALA A 3 17.48 4.40 -1.47
C ALA A 3 17.13 3.79 -2.84
N LEU A 4 16.72 2.51 -2.86
CA LEU A 4 15.89 1.97 -3.93
C LEU A 4 14.90 3.07 -4.26
N SER A 5 14.97 3.57 -5.50
CA SER A 5 14.22 4.76 -5.89
C SER A 5 12.79 4.56 -5.38
N LYS A 6 12.18 5.58 -4.78
CA LYS A 6 10.84 5.47 -4.16
C LYS A 6 9.87 4.68 -5.06
N LEU A 7 10.03 4.85 -6.37
CA LEU A 7 9.33 4.15 -7.44
C LEU A 7 9.60 2.64 -7.51
N GLU A 8 10.82 2.16 -7.33
CA GLU A 8 11.15 0.73 -7.25
C GLU A 8 10.54 0.09 -6.01
N ARG A 9 10.56 0.77 -4.86
CA ARG A 9 9.90 0.30 -3.64
C ARG A 9 8.38 0.20 -3.83
N GLU A 10 7.78 1.21 -4.46
CA GLU A 10 6.36 1.21 -4.82
C GLU A 10 6.01 0.04 -5.75
N LYS A 11 6.81 -0.20 -6.79
CA LYS A 11 6.62 -1.34 -7.70
C LYS A 11 6.76 -2.70 -7.00
N ASN A 12 7.75 -2.86 -6.13
CA ASN A 12 7.96 -4.10 -5.38
C ASN A 12 6.74 -4.43 -4.49
N ILE A 13 6.17 -3.44 -3.81
CA ILE A 13 4.95 -3.59 -2.99
C ILE A 13 3.77 -4.09 -3.82
N VAL A 14 3.59 -3.52 -5.01
CA VAL A 14 2.51 -3.94 -5.93
C VAL A 14 2.75 -5.36 -6.43
N ASN A 15 4.00 -5.70 -6.78
CA ASN A 15 4.36 -7.03 -7.23
C ASN A 15 4.06 -8.08 -6.14
N MET A 16 4.52 -7.84 -4.92
CA MET A 16 4.29 -8.73 -3.79
C MET A 16 2.80 -8.96 -3.52
N TYR A 17 1.97 -7.90 -3.63
CA TYR A 17 0.52 -8.06 -3.49
C TYR A 17 -0.07 -8.92 -4.62
N ASN A 18 0.37 -8.73 -5.86
CA ASN A 18 -0.06 -9.54 -6.99
C ASN A 18 0.42 -11.00 -6.90
N GLU A 19 1.57 -11.25 -6.26
CA GLU A 19 2.09 -12.58 -5.93
C GLU A 19 1.30 -13.27 -4.81
N GLY A 20 0.36 -12.56 -4.16
CA GLY A 20 -0.49 -13.10 -3.10
C GLY A 20 0.08 -12.98 -1.70
N HIS A 21 1.13 -12.18 -1.48
CA HIS A 21 1.62 -11.90 -0.14
C HIS A 21 0.59 -11.13 0.68
N SER A 22 0.58 -11.42 1.99
CA SER A 22 -0.26 -10.70 2.94
C SER A 22 0.18 -9.24 3.07
N ILE A 23 -0.78 -8.33 3.32
CA ILE A 23 -0.49 -6.91 3.55
C ILE A 23 0.52 -6.72 4.69
N ASP A 24 0.50 -7.60 5.68
CA ASP A 24 1.42 -7.57 6.82
C ASP A 24 2.87 -7.90 6.44
N ASP A 25 3.08 -8.91 5.60
CA ASP A 25 4.42 -9.25 5.09
C ASP A 25 4.95 -8.12 4.20
N ILE A 26 4.09 -7.60 3.33
CA ILE A 26 4.42 -6.46 2.46
C ILE A 26 4.77 -5.23 3.31
N PHE A 27 4.03 -4.96 4.38
CA PHE A 27 4.31 -3.87 5.29
C PHE A 27 5.66 -4.03 5.97
N ALA A 28 5.95 -5.21 6.51
CA ALA A 28 7.23 -5.51 7.17
C ALA A 28 8.43 -5.30 6.22
N ILE A 29 8.30 -5.72 4.95
CA ILE A 29 9.36 -5.61 3.94
C ILE A 29 9.47 -4.19 3.37
N SER A 30 8.36 -3.44 3.30
CA SER A 30 8.33 -2.10 2.74
C SER A 30 9.11 -1.06 3.56
N GLY A 31 9.34 -1.32 4.86
CA GLY A 31 9.99 -0.38 5.77
C GLY A 31 9.20 0.90 6.01
N PHE A 32 7.88 0.90 5.77
CA PHE A 32 7.03 2.03 6.13
C PHE A 32 6.73 2.05 7.63
N THR A 33 6.48 3.23 8.16
CA THR A 33 6.04 3.42 9.54
C THR A 33 4.56 3.11 9.74
N SER A 34 3.78 3.06 8.65
CA SER A 34 2.31 2.88 8.70
C SER A 34 1.78 2.00 7.57
N ARG A 35 0.88 1.05 7.90
CA ARG A 35 0.13 0.23 6.92
C ARG A 35 -0.64 1.09 5.91
N SER A 36 -1.09 2.27 6.30
CA SER A 36 -1.74 3.26 5.41
C SER A 36 -0.88 3.65 4.21
N SER A 37 0.45 3.64 4.33
CA SER A 37 1.36 3.93 3.22
C SER A 37 1.31 2.83 2.15
N VAL A 38 1.33 1.57 2.57
CA VAL A 38 1.16 0.41 1.69
C VAL A 38 -0.18 0.51 0.95
N PHE A 39 -1.25 0.77 1.70
CA PHE A 39 -2.59 0.95 1.14
C PHE A 39 -2.70 2.12 0.15
N ARG A 40 -2.00 3.23 0.37
CA ARG A 40 -1.97 4.37 -0.58
C ARG A 40 -1.24 4.01 -1.87
N ILE A 41 -0.14 3.26 -1.77
CA ILE A 41 0.64 2.83 -2.94
C ILE A 41 -0.19 1.86 -3.78
N LEU A 42 -0.77 0.85 -3.16
CA LEU A 42 -1.63 -0.11 -3.85
C LEU A 42 -2.80 0.61 -4.54
N ASN A 43 -3.47 1.55 -3.85
CA ASN A 43 -4.54 2.35 -4.45
C ASN A 43 -4.05 3.28 -5.59
N LYS A 44 -2.88 3.90 -5.45
CA LYS A 44 -2.26 4.73 -6.50
C LYS A 44 -1.99 3.92 -7.78
N HIS A 45 -1.64 2.65 -7.63
CA HIS A 45 -1.40 1.73 -8.73
C HIS A 45 -2.66 0.99 -9.21
N GLY A 46 -3.85 1.37 -8.74
CA GLY A 46 -5.12 0.79 -9.19
C GLY A 46 -5.41 -0.61 -8.65
N VAL A 47 -4.66 -1.06 -7.63
CA VAL A 47 -4.88 -2.37 -7.01
C VAL A 47 -6.15 -2.33 -6.17
N THR A 48 -7.11 -3.17 -6.53
CA THR A 48 -8.37 -3.33 -5.80
C THR A 48 -8.10 -4.10 -4.51
N LEU A 49 -8.24 -3.40 -3.39
CA LEU A 49 -8.01 -3.98 -2.07
C LEU A 49 -9.33 -4.53 -1.53
N ASN A 50 -9.37 -5.82 -1.25
CA ASN A 50 -10.48 -6.44 -0.51
C ASN A 50 -10.40 -6.01 0.96
N ARG A 51 -10.80 -4.77 1.27
CA ARG A 51 -10.78 -4.21 2.64
C ARG A 51 -12.07 -4.50 3.43
N GLY A 52 -12.79 -5.56 3.08
CA GLY A 52 -14.09 -5.89 3.68
C GLY A 52 -15.13 -4.77 3.47
N PRO A 53 -16.11 -4.58 4.37
CA PRO A 53 -17.18 -3.58 4.20
C PRO A 53 -16.69 -2.11 4.19
N HIS A 54 -15.41 -1.87 4.46
CA HIS A 54 -14.77 -0.55 4.41
C HIS A 54 -13.90 -0.36 3.13
N SER A 55 -14.22 -1.09 2.05
CA SER A 55 -13.56 -1.00 0.74
C SER A 55 -14.00 0.23 -0.07
N GLY A 56 -13.86 1.42 0.51
CA GLY A 56 -14.14 2.69 -0.16
C GLY A 56 -12.90 3.57 -0.21
N PRO A 57 -12.75 4.46 -1.21
CA PRO A 57 -11.85 5.58 -1.10
C PRO A 57 -12.12 6.32 0.22
N LEU A 58 -11.07 6.56 1.00
CA LEU A 58 -11.19 7.25 2.29
C LEU A 58 -11.84 8.61 2.02
N LYS A 59 -13.13 8.77 2.37
CA LYS A 59 -13.85 10.04 2.20
C LYS A 59 -13.04 11.11 2.93
N LYS A 60 -12.72 12.22 2.25
CA LYS A 60 -12.03 13.34 2.89
C LYS A 60 -12.89 13.77 4.08
N ARG A 61 -12.36 13.60 5.30
CA ARG A 61 -12.98 14.13 6.51
C ARG A 61 -12.84 15.65 6.41
N ASN A 62 -13.94 16.35 6.18
CA ASN A 62 -13.95 17.81 6.30
C ASN A 62 -13.52 18.12 7.74
N LYS A 63 -12.46 18.90 7.89
CA LYS A 63 -12.19 19.59 9.16
C LYS A 63 -13.15 20.78 9.18
N GLU A 64 -14.12 20.75 10.08
CA GLU A 64 -14.79 21.97 10.56
C GLU A 64 -13.80 22.80 11.38
#